data_AF-A0A961QSM0-F1
#
_entry.id   AF-A0A961QSM0-F1
#
_cell.length_a   1.000
_cell.length_b   1.000
_cell.length_c   1.000
_cell.angle_alpha   90.00
_cell.angle_beta   90.00
_cell.angle_gamma   90.00
#
_symmetry.space_group_name_H-M   'P 1'
#
loop_
_entity.id
_entity.type
_entity.pdbx_description
1 polymer ?
#
loop_
_entity_poly.entity_id
_entity_poly.type
_entity_poly.pdbx_seq_one_letter_code
_entity_poly.pdbx_strand_id
1 'polypeptide(L)' 'EGAGVEAVAVFSPRSARIFAQAARDGGWDLAGTTSVALSVAADAGLGDAGFARRIVAAAPTREGMIAALAEI' A
#
# COMPACT_ATOMS: atom_id res chain seq x y z
N GLU A 1 -6.22 12.05 -20.12
CA GLU A 1 -6.53 11.61 -18.74
C GLU A 1 -5.27 10.99 -18.17
N GLY A 2 -4.76 11.51 -17.05
CA GLY A 2 -3.51 11.03 -16.48
C GLY A 2 -3.72 9.65 -15.86
N ALA A 3 -2.90 8.66 -16.22
CA ALA A 3 -2.89 7.35 -15.59
C ALA A 3 -2.46 7.51 -14.12
N GLY A 4 -3.42 7.66 -13.22
CA GLY A 4 -3.19 7.68 -11.79
C GLY A 4 -2.66 6.34 -11.30
N VAL A 5 -1.95 6.35 -10.17
CA VAL A 5 -1.53 5.11 -9.51
C VAL A 5 -2.74 4.48 -8.84
N GLU A 6 -3.21 3.37 -9.40
CA GLU A 6 -4.33 2.60 -8.85
C GLU A 6 -3.94 1.88 -7.55
N ALA A 7 -2.72 1.33 -7.50
CA ALA A 7 -2.27 0.53 -6.37
C ALA A 7 -0.80 0.75 -5.98
N VAL A 8 -0.53 0.65 -4.68
CA VAL A 8 0.83 0.65 -4.10
C VAL A 8 1.05 -0.65 -3.34
N ALA A 9 2.05 -1.43 -3.78
CA ALA A 9 2.48 -2.64 -3.10
C ALA A 9 3.57 -2.36 -2.06
N VAL A 10 3.39 -2.80 -0.81
CA VAL A 10 4.40 -2.67 0.25
C VAL A 10 4.79 -4.02 0.85
N PHE A 11 6.10 -4.27 0.89
CA PHE A 11 6.67 -5.57 1.27
C PHE A 11 7.36 -5.56 2.64
N SER A 12 7.56 -4.39 3.24
CA SER A 12 8.21 -4.30 4.56
C SER A 12 7.70 -3.10 5.37
N PRO A 13 7.73 -3.19 6.72
CA PRO A 13 7.39 -2.06 7.59
C PRO A 13 8.27 -0.83 7.34
N ARG A 14 9.56 -1.05 7.03
CA ARG A 14 10.52 0.03 6.78
C ARG A 14 10.15 0.81 5.51
N SER A 15 9.95 0.12 4.40
CA SER A 15 9.62 0.76 3.12
C SER A 15 8.28 1.48 3.19
N ALA A 16 7.29 0.89 3.88
CA ALA A 16 5.99 1.51 4.09
C ALA A 16 6.08 2.85 4.85
N ARG A 17 6.91 2.92 5.92
CA ARG A 17 7.13 4.18 6.66
C ARG A 17 7.81 5.24 5.80
N ILE A 18 8.83 4.84 5.04
CA ILE A 18 9.56 5.76 4.13
C ILE A 18 8.60 6.30 3.07
N PHE A 19 7.78 5.43 2.47
CA PHE A 19 6.77 5.84 1.50
C PHE A 19 5.76 6.81 2.12
N ALA A 20 5.18 6.48 3.27
CA ALA A 20 4.18 7.32 3.92
C ALA A 20 4.75 8.69 4.31
N GLN A 21 6.01 8.76 4.74
CA GLN A 21 6.69 10.02 4.99
C GLN A 21 6.85 10.83 3.70
N ALA A 22 7.35 10.20 2.62
CA ALA A 22 7.51 10.85 1.33
C ALA A 22 6.18 11.35 0.74
N ALA A 23 5.10 10.57 0.90
CA ALA A 23 3.76 10.96 0.44
C ALA A 23 3.24 12.20 1.18
N ARG A 24 3.46 12.27 2.51
CA ARG A 24 3.10 13.45 3.30
C ARG A 24 3.93 14.67 2.92
N ASP A 25 5.25 14.51 2.84
CA ASP A 25 6.16 15.61 2.51
C ASP A 25 5.94 16.14 1.08
N GLY A 26 5.56 15.24 0.17
CA GLY A 26 5.24 15.56 -1.22
C GLY A 26 3.80 16.01 -1.45
N GLY A 27 2.93 15.98 -0.44
CA GLY A 27 1.51 16.33 -0.57
C GLY A 27 0.74 15.44 -1.55
N TRP A 28 1.06 14.15 -1.62
CA TRP A 28 0.40 13.21 -2.54
C TRP A 28 -1.02 12.89 -2.06
N ASP A 29 -2.00 13.01 -2.95
CA ASP A 29 -3.36 12.56 -2.69
C ASP A 29 -3.48 11.06 -3.01
N LEU A 30 -3.74 10.25 -1.97
CA LEU A 30 -3.89 8.80 -2.06
C LEU A 30 -5.36 8.35 -1.91
N ALA A 31 -6.30 9.28 -1.88
CA ALA A 31 -7.72 9.00 -1.63
C ALA A 31 -8.40 8.17 -2.73
N GLY A 32 -7.74 7.97 -3.88
CA GLY A 32 -8.17 7.08 -4.97
C GLY A 32 -7.30 5.82 -5.13
N THR A 33 -6.26 5.65 -4.31
CA THR A 33 -5.29 4.56 -4.44
C THR A 33 -5.56 3.46 -3.42
N THR A 34 -5.36 2.20 -3.80
CA THR A 34 -5.38 1.05 -2.90
C THR A 34 -3.97 0.68 -2.44
N SER A 35 -3.74 0.50 -1.15
CA SER A 35 -2.49 -0.11 -0.67
C SER A 35 -2.64 -1.62 -0.52
N VAL A 36 -1.69 -2.40 -1.03
CA VAL A 36 -1.62 -3.84 -0.81
C VAL A 36 -0.34 -4.18 -0.06
N ALA A 37 -0.46 -4.79 1.11
CA ALA A 37 0.65 -5.09 2.00
C ALA A 37 0.88 -6.59 2.11
N LEU A 38 2.15 -7.01 2.07
CA LEU A 38 2.54 -8.42 2.23
C LEU A 38 2.21 -8.98 3.62
N SER A 39 2.09 -8.12 4.63
CA SER A 39 1.79 -8.50 6.02
C SER A 39 1.19 -7.34 6.80
N VAL A 40 0.58 -7.65 7.94
CA VAL A 40 0.04 -6.64 8.89
C VAL A 40 1.13 -5.66 9.34
N ALA A 41 2.37 -6.12 9.51
CA ALA A 41 3.47 -5.26 9.91
C ALA A 41 3.87 -4.26 8.80
N ALA A 42 3.80 -4.68 7.53
CA ALA A 42 4.05 -3.79 6.40
C ALA A 42 2.93 -2.75 6.27
N ASP A 43 1.67 -3.17 6.41
CA ASP A 43 0.50 -2.28 6.42
C ASP A 43 0.62 -1.22 7.52
N ALA A 44 0.87 -1.64 8.77
CA ALA A 44 1.03 -0.73 9.90
C ALA A 44 2.09 0.36 9.67
N GLY A 45 3.11 0.09 8.83
CA GLY A 45 4.12 1.06 8.46
C GLY A 45 3.58 2.26 7.66
N LEU A 46 2.44 2.13 6.99
CA LEU A 46 1.80 3.23 6.26
C LEU A 46 1.15 4.26 7.21
N GLY A 47 0.76 3.84 8.41
CA GLY A 47 -0.03 4.66 9.33
C GLY A 47 -1.29 5.20 8.66
N ASP A 48 -1.62 6.46 8.95
CA ASP A 48 -2.72 7.18 8.31
C ASP A 48 -2.23 7.93 7.05
N ALA A 49 -1.89 7.18 6.00
CA ALA A 49 -1.45 7.77 4.73
C ALA A 49 -2.63 8.19 3.81
N GLY A 50 -3.89 7.99 4.24
CA GLY A 50 -5.06 8.43 3.47
C GLY A 50 -5.41 7.59 2.24
N PHE A 51 -5.01 6.31 2.19
CA PHE A 51 -5.43 5.40 1.13
C PHE A 51 -6.94 5.14 1.13
N ALA A 52 -7.55 5.00 -0.05
CA ALA A 52 -8.96 4.68 -0.22
C ALA A 52 -9.31 3.31 0.39
N ARG A 53 -8.44 2.33 0.16
CA ARG A 53 -8.58 0.95 0.59
C ARG A 53 -7.23 0.37 0.96
N ARG A 54 -7.23 -0.53 1.93
CA ARG A 54 -6.04 -1.24 2.39
C ARG A 54 -6.31 -2.73 2.42
N ILE A 55 -5.46 -3.50 1.75
CA ILE A 55 -5.54 -4.96 1.65
C ILE A 55 -4.26 -5.54 2.21
N VAL A 56 -4.38 -6.57 3.05
CA VAL A 56 -3.24 -7.32 3.58
C VAL A 56 -3.31 -8.74 3.02
N ALA A 57 -2.22 -9.18 2.40
CA ALA A 57 -2.11 -10.54 1.90
C ALA A 57 -2.33 -11.56 3.02
N ALA A 58 -3.10 -12.61 2.73
CA ALA A 58 -3.40 -13.68 3.69
C ALA A 58 -2.15 -14.45 4.15
N ALA A 59 -1.12 -14.49 3.31
CA ALA A 59 0.19 -15.07 3.62
C ALA A 59 1.31 -14.21 3.03
N PRO A 60 2.47 -14.09 3.70
CA PRO A 60 3.60 -13.30 3.23
C PRO A 60 4.40 -14.05 2.15
N THR A 61 3.71 -14.53 1.12
CA THR A 61 4.29 -15.26 -0.02
C THR A 61 3.97 -14.54 -1.32
N ARG A 62 4.60 -14.97 -2.41
CA ARG A 62 4.30 -14.46 -3.75
C ARG A 62 2.83 -14.70 -4.11
N GLU A 63 2.35 -15.91 -3.88
CA GLU A 63 0.97 -16.32 -4.18
C GLU A 63 -0.03 -15.51 -3.37
N GLY A 64 0.23 -15.29 -2.07
CA GLY A 64 -0.61 -14.47 -1.21
C GLY A 64 -0.70 -13.02 -1.69
N MET A 65 0.43 -12.46 -2.15
CA MET A 65 0.46 -11.10 -2.70
C MET A 65 -0.27 -10.99 -4.04
N ILE A 66 -0.10 -11.98 -4.94
CA ILE A 66 -0.81 -12.02 -6.22
C ILE A 66 -2.31 -12.13 -5.99
N ALA A 67 -2.74 -12.99 -5.05
CA ALA A 67 -4.16 -13.12 -4.69
C ALA A 67 -4.74 -11.79 -4.17
N ALA A 68 -4.02 -11.10 -3.29
CA ALA A 68 -4.44 -9.80 -2.75
C ALA A 68 -4.49 -8.69 -3.81
N LEU A 69 -3.56 -8.71 -4.78
CA LEU A 69 -3.56 -7.76 -5.90
C LEU A 69 -4.75 -7.99 -6.85
N ALA A 70 -5.23 -9.23 -6.99
CA ALA A 70 -6.38 -9.56 -7.82
C ALA A 70 -7.73 -9.12 -7.22
N GLU A 71 -7.74 -8.59 -5.99
CA GLU A 71 -8.93 -8.02 -5.33
C GLU A 71 -9.14 -6.53 -5.59
N ILE A 72 -8.20 -5.87 -6.26
CA ILE A 72 -8.29 -4.46 -6.69
C ILE A 72 -9.23 -4.38 -7.90
#